data_AF-A0A6N7BZS6-F1
#
_entry.id   AF-A0A6N7BZS6-F1
#
_cell.length_a   1.000
_cell.length_b   1.000
_cell.length_c   1.000
_cell.angle_alpha   90.00
_cell.angle_beta   90.00
_cell.angle_gamma   90.00
#
_symmetry.space_group_name_H-M   'P 1'
#
loop_
_entity.id
_entity.type
_entity.pdbx_description
1 polymer ?
#
loop_
_entity_poly.entity_id
_entity_poly.type
_entity_poly.pdbx_seq_one_letter_code
_entity_poly.pdbx_strand_id
1 'polypeptide(L)'
;MTNQSDIKKLAEQMAGSMNSFDNIKDFQKQLMQSFIDTALEAEMEDHLGYPKHEKADKPNKRNGHTKKTVRSDTGDLEISTPRDRHGVFEPTLVRKHQTRISGLDDKIIFLYAKGQTTTEIVESIKELYDVDISSSLVSRVTDNILDDITAWQNRPLSSVYPIVYLDCIVVKIRQDKQIINKAIYLALGVALNGKKELLGMWLSENEGAKFWLGVLTELQNRGVQDILIACVDGLKGFPDAINTVYPKAQVQLCIVHMVRYSMKFVPWTDKKAVAADLKAIYGADTLEMAEANLEHFDEVWGEKYPHVVKSWRNNWEGLTVFFEYPKDIRKVIYTTNAIESLNSVIRTAVNKRKVFPSDQAAFKVVYLATQQASKKWSMPIRNWTSALNRFMIMFDDRISRHLI
;
A
#
# COMPACT_ATOMS: atom_id res chain seq x y z
N MET A 1 7.93 28.27 16.05
CA MET A 1 8.48 28.46 14.70
C MET A 1 9.63 29.44 14.82
N THR A 2 10.87 28.98 14.63
CA THR A 2 12.08 29.80 14.71
C THR A 2 12.09 30.83 13.59
N ASN A 3 12.46 32.08 13.90
CA ASN A 3 12.49 33.16 12.93
C ASN A 3 13.62 32.89 11.91
N GLN A 4 13.34 32.92 10.60
CA GLN A 4 14.36 32.65 9.56
C GLN A 4 15.60 33.57 9.69
N SER A 5 15.43 34.76 10.28
CA SER A 5 16.52 35.70 10.59
C SER A 5 17.54 35.14 11.57
N ASP A 6 17.10 34.38 12.57
CA ASP A 6 17.95 33.93 13.67
C ASP A 6 18.78 32.72 13.24
N ILE A 7 18.19 31.85 12.42
CA ILE A 7 18.90 30.74 11.76
C ILE A 7 19.98 31.28 10.82
N LYS A 8 19.69 32.33 10.06
CA LYS A 8 20.66 32.95 9.15
C LYS A 8 21.84 33.58 9.90
N LYS A 9 21.57 34.28 11.01
CA LYS A 9 22.62 34.83 11.89
C LYS A 9 23.51 33.73 12.50
N LEU A 10 22.91 32.63 12.96
CA LEU A 10 23.66 31.49 13.48
C LEU A 10 24.56 30.85 12.41
N ALA A 11 24.04 30.71 11.19
CA ALA A 11 24.81 30.19 10.06
C ALA A 11 25.96 31.12 9.66
N GLU A 12 25.74 32.44 9.62
CA GLU A 12 26.77 33.44 9.33
C GLU A 12 27.89 33.45 10.38
N GLN A 13 27.54 33.29 11.66
CA GLN A 13 28.53 33.20 12.76
C GLN A 13 29.40 31.93 12.68
N MET A 14 28.84 30.84 12.16
CA MET A 14 29.49 29.53 12.15
C MET A 14 30.22 29.21 10.83
N ALA A 15 29.85 29.88 9.73
CA ALA A 15 30.41 29.67 8.39
C ALA A 15 31.94 29.83 8.34
N GLY A 16 32.52 30.70 9.19
CA GLY A 16 33.98 30.90 9.28
C GLY A 16 34.77 29.71 9.83
N SER A 17 34.10 28.77 10.51
CA SER A 17 34.71 27.55 11.09
C SER A 17 34.40 26.26 10.33
N MET A 18 33.54 26.33 9.31
CA MET A 18 33.02 25.17 8.59
C MET A 18 33.67 25.05 7.21
N ASN A 19 34.87 24.48 7.18
CA ASN A 19 35.67 24.39 5.96
C ASN A 19 35.48 23.06 5.20
N SER A 20 34.65 22.14 5.70
CA SER A 20 34.37 20.85 5.07
C SER A 20 32.93 20.39 5.35
N PHE A 21 32.43 19.47 4.52
CA PHE A 21 31.17 18.80 4.75
C PHE A 21 31.15 17.98 6.05
N ASP A 22 32.31 17.47 6.49
CA ASP A 22 32.43 16.74 7.75
C ASP A 22 32.25 17.68 8.95
N ASN A 23 32.81 18.89 8.91
CA ASN A 23 32.60 19.90 9.95
C ASN A 23 31.11 20.29 10.09
N ILE A 24 30.38 20.29 8.97
CA ILE A 24 28.94 20.57 8.97
C ILE A 24 28.16 19.43 9.63
N LYS A 25 28.52 18.16 9.36
CA LYS A 25 27.90 17.00 10.01
C LYS A 25 28.16 16.98 11.52
N ASP A 26 29.41 17.22 11.93
CA ASP A 26 29.77 17.30 13.34
C ASP A 26 29.03 18.44 14.06
N PHE A 27 28.86 19.57 13.39
CA PHE A 27 28.06 20.66 13.92
C PHE A 27 26.59 20.31 14.05
N GLN A 28 25.97 19.69 13.04
CA GLN A 28 24.58 19.22 13.14
C GLN A 28 24.40 18.27 14.33
N LYS A 29 25.36 17.38 14.54
CA LYS A 29 25.41 16.45 15.67
C LYS A 29 25.48 17.18 17.02
N GLN A 30 26.40 18.13 17.17
CA GLN A 30 26.56 18.94 18.39
C GLN A 30 25.34 19.83 18.66
N LEU A 31 24.77 20.43 17.61
CA LEU A 31 23.58 21.26 17.71
C LEU A 31 22.38 20.42 18.18
N MET A 32 22.17 19.24 17.60
CA MET A 32 21.12 18.31 18.02
C MET A 32 21.30 17.88 19.49
N GLN A 33 22.53 17.52 19.89
CA GLN A 33 22.85 17.19 21.27
C GLN A 33 22.53 18.35 22.23
N SER A 34 22.94 19.58 21.88
CA SER A 34 22.67 20.78 22.70
C SER A 34 21.17 21.07 22.81
N PHE A 35 20.40 20.90 21.74
CA PHE A 35 18.95 21.06 21.77
C PHE A 35 18.28 20.04 22.71
N ILE A 36 18.69 18.77 22.63
CA ILE A 36 18.14 17.71 23.49
C ILE A 36 18.49 17.98 24.95
N ASP A 37 19.74 18.31 25.25
CA ASP A 37 20.18 18.62 26.62
C ASP A 37 19.41 19.82 27.19
N THR A 38 19.22 20.88 26.40
CA THR A 38 18.47 22.08 26.80
C THR A 38 16.99 21.76 27.05
N ALA A 39 16.37 20.97 26.18
CA ALA A 39 14.98 20.58 26.33
C ALA A 39 14.76 19.68 27.55
N LEU A 40 15.67 18.75 27.83
CA LEU A 40 15.62 17.91 29.03
C LEU A 40 15.80 18.73 30.32
N GLU A 41 16.63 19.78 30.28
CA GLU A 41 16.75 20.72 31.41
C GLU A 41 15.46 21.49 31.64
N ALA A 42 14.78 21.94 30.57
CA ALA A 42 13.49 22.60 30.67
C ALA A 42 12.38 21.68 31.22
N GLU A 43 12.33 20.42 30.77
CA GLU A 43 11.43 19.41 31.35
C GLU A 43 11.70 19.18 32.85
N MET A 44 12.96 19.21 33.27
CA MET A 44 13.33 19.10 34.69
C MET A 44 12.92 20.34 35.50
N GLU A 45 13.00 21.55 34.92
CA GLU A 45 12.51 22.77 35.56
C GLU A 45 11.00 22.71 35.77
N ASP A 46 10.24 22.26 34.76
CA ASP A 46 8.79 22.07 34.85
C ASP A 46 8.43 21.00 35.89
N HIS A 47 9.11 19.85 35.86
CA HIS A 47 8.90 18.75 36.82
C HIS A 47 9.12 19.18 38.28
N LEU A 48 10.18 19.95 38.55
CA LEU A 48 10.48 20.42 39.91
C LEU A 48 9.69 21.68 40.28
N GLY A 49 9.23 22.44 39.28
CA GLY A 49 8.52 23.71 39.41
C GLY A 49 9.42 24.88 39.82
N TYR A 50 10.72 24.80 39.53
CA TYR A 50 11.68 25.90 39.76
C TYR A 50 12.94 25.74 38.88
N PRO A 51 13.57 26.85 38.48
CA PRO A 51 14.75 26.85 37.65
C PRO A 51 16.02 26.46 38.39
N LYS A 52 17.07 26.14 37.63
CA LYS A 52 18.37 25.74 38.17
C LYS A 52 18.97 26.84 39.07
N HIS A 53 19.45 26.45 40.26
CA HIS A 53 20.05 27.33 41.29
C HIS A 53 19.11 28.29 42.03
N GLU A 54 17.80 28.25 41.77
CA GLU A 54 16.84 28.97 42.59
C GLU A 54 16.62 28.26 43.93
N LYS A 55 16.51 29.02 45.03
CA LYS A 55 16.20 28.48 46.34
C LYS A 55 14.71 28.15 46.42
N ALA A 56 14.36 26.88 46.21
CA ALA A 56 13.01 26.37 46.40
C ALA A 56 12.92 25.47 47.64
N ASP A 57 11.91 25.69 48.48
CA ASP A 57 11.60 24.83 49.62
C ASP A 57 10.71 23.65 49.19
N LYS A 58 11.29 22.78 48.36
CA LYS A 58 10.63 21.58 47.81
C LYS A 58 11.34 20.31 48.30
N PRO A 59 10.59 19.21 48.55
CA PRO A 59 11.16 17.96 49.03
C PRO A 59 12.05 17.27 47.98
N ASN A 60 11.83 17.52 46.69
CA ASN A 60 12.65 17.01 45.59
C ASN A 60 13.63 18.07 45.07
N LYS A 61 14.85 17.63 44.76
CA LYS A 61 15.96 18.48 44.32
C LYS A 61 16.71 17.83 43.16
N ARG A 62 17.36 18.66 42.34
CA ARG A 62 18.27 18.20 41.28
C ARG A 62 19.44 17.40 41.88
N ASN A 63 19.86 16.34 41.21
CA ASN A 63 20.93 15.43 41.63
C ASN A 63 21.91 15.09 40.48
N GLY A 64 22.37 16.16 39.81
CA GLY A 64 23.30 16.07 38.70
C GLY A 64 22.70 15.42 37.45
N HIS A 65 23.57 14.81 36.64
CA HIS A 65 23.23 14.27 35.31
C HIS A 65 23.73 12.85 35.14
N THR A 66 23.11 12.12 34.21
CA THR A 66 23.59 10.83 33.70
C THR A 66 23.87 10.96 32.21
N LYS A 67 25.06 10.52 31.81
CA LYS A 67 25.42 10.39 30.40
C LYS A 67 24.68 9.22 29.77
N LYS A 68 24.16 9.43 28.57
CA LYS A 68 23.41 8.43 27.83
C LYS A 68 23.70 8.59 26.35
N THR A 69 24.15 7.52 25.71
CA THR A 69 24.33 7.50 24.25
C THR A 69 23.02 7.11 23.59
N VAL A 70 22.56 7.94 22.65
CA VAL A 70 21.30 7.77 21.93
C VAL A 70 21.58 7.85 20.44
N ARG A 71 21.12 6.84 19.69
CA ARG A 71 21.32 6.80 18.24
C ARG A 71 20.31 7.70 17.55
N SER A 72 20.80 8.59 16.70
CA SER A 72 19.99 9.50 15.87
C SER A 72 20.26 9.30 14.38
N ASP A 73 19.59 10.06 13.54
CA ASP A 73 19.86 10.15 12.10
C ASP A 73 21.15 10.91 11.76
N THR A 74 21.71 11.67 12.69
CA THR A 74 23.03 12.33 12.56
C THR A 74 24.17 11.53 13.21
N GLY A 75 23.89 10.30 13.65
CA GLY A 75 24.83 9.42 14.35
C GLY A 75 24.56 9.29 15.86
N ASP A 76 25.52 8.72 16.58
CA ASP A 76 25.44 8.48 18.02
C ASP A 76 25.62 9.79 18.82
N LEU A 77 24.57 10.24 19.52
CA LEU A 77 24.56 11.44 20.35
C LEU A 77 24.81 11.07 21.82
N GLU A 78 25.81 11.66 22.46
CA GLU A 78 26.02 11.53 23.91
C GLU A 78 25.23 12.63 24.62
N ILE A 79 24.05 12.32 25.14
CA ILE A 79 23.20 13.30 25.83
C ILE A 79 23.44 13.27 27.34
N SER A 80 23.24 14.40 28.00
CA SER A 80 23.37 14.59 29.44
C SER A 80 21.99 14.72 30.07
N THR A 81 21.41 13.61 30.53
CA THR A 81 20.05 13.60 31.10
C THR A 81 20.07 14.08 32.56
N PRO A 82 19.32 15.13 32.94
CA PRO A 82 19.26 15.59 34.32
C PRO A 82 18.52 14.58 35.20
N ARG A 83 18.87 14.54 36.49
CA ARG A 83 18.25 13.67 37.49
C ARG A 83 17.72 14.46 38.67
N ASP A 84 16.65 13.96 39.26
CA ASP A 84 16.14 14.39 40.54
C ASP A 84 16.61 13.45 41.66
N ARG A 85 16.48 13.88 42.91
CA ARG A 85 17.00 13.15 44.07
C ARG A 85 16.14 11.95 44.44
N HIS A 86 14.83 12.02 44.18
CA HIS A 86 13.90 10.92 44.43
C HIS A 86 13.79 9.94 43.24
N GLY A 87 14.38 10.27 42.09
CA GLY A 87 14.40 9.41 40.90
C GLY A 87 13.06 9.32 40.17
N VAL A 88 12.13 10.23 40.46
CA VAL A 88 10.75 10.23 39.93
C VAL A 88 10.61 11.02 38.63
N PHE A 89 11.66 11.70 38.18
CA PHE A 89 11.64 12.41 36.90
C PHE A 89 11.55 11.41 35.74
N GLU A 90 10.51 11.51 34.91
CA GLU A 90 10.34 10.72 33.68
C GLU A 90 10.35 11.66 32.47
N PRO A 91 11.51 11.82 31.78
CA PRO A 91 11.61 12.71 30.64
C PRO A 91 10.72 12.26 29.47
N THR A 92 10.08 13.22 28.81
CA THR A 92 9.14 12.97 27.71
C THR A 92 9.85 12.93 26.37
N LEU A 93 10.77 13.88 26.12
CA LEU A 93 11.51 13.98 24.86
C LEU A 93 12.39 12.74 24.61
N VAL A 94 13.16 12.32 25.63
CA VAL A 94 13.99 11.12 25.58
C VAL A 94 13.78 10.31 26.85
N ARG A 95 12.93 9.28 26.75
CA ARG A 95 12.51 8.44 27.88
C ARG A 95 13.69 7.73 28.55
N LYS A 96 13.53 7.33 29.82
CA LYS A 96 14.49 6.44 30.48
C LYS A 96 14.72 5.18 29.63
N HIS A 97 15.98 4.75 29.54
CA HIS A 97 16.41 3.59 28.74
C HIS A 97 16.19 3.68 27.22
N GLN A 98 15.58 4.75 26.68
CA GLN A 98 15.43 4.95 25.24
C GLN A 98 16.79 5.17 24.57
N THR A 99 17.31 4.18 23.85
CA THR A 99 18.62 4.27 23.19
C THR A 99 18.54 4.89 21.79
N ARG A 100 17.37 5.38 21.36
CA ARG A 100 17.14 5.83 19.98
C ARG A 100 16.18 7.01 19.86
N ILE A 101 16.51 7.98 19.01
CA ILE A 101 15.63 9.08 18.63
C ILE A 101 14.85 8.67 17.38
N SER A 102 13.54 8.93 17.40
CA SER A 102 12.57 8.48 16.39
C SER A 102 12.83 9.10 15.01
N GLY A 103 12.67 8.29 13.96
CA GLY A 103 12.83 8.68 12.56
C GLY A 103 13.59 7.64 11.72
N LEU A 104 14.46 6.84 12.35
CA LEU A 104 15.12 5.70 11.69
C LEU A 104 14.14 4.57 11.36
N ASP A 105 13.17 4.34 12.23
CA ASP A 105 12.18 3.27 12.07
C ASP A 105 11.33 3.49 10.81
N ASP A 106 10.89 4.73 10.55
CA ASP A 106 10.15 5.08 9.32
C ASP A 106 10.99 4.84 8.05
N LYS A 107 12.29 5.12 8.11
CA LYS A 107 13.23 4.87 7.01
C LYS A 107 13.41 3.37 6.79
N ILE A 108 13.55 2.58 7.87
CA ILE A 108 13.58 1.11 7.81
C ILE A 108 12.30 0.59 7.15
N ILE A 109 11.13 1.06 7.59
CA ILE A 109 9.83 0.68 7.05
C ILE A 109 9.73 1.04 5.57
N PHE A 110 10.17 2.24 5.19
CA PHE A 110 10.18 2.69 3.80
C PHE A 110 11.06 1.81 2.91
N LEU A 111 12.28 1.50 3.34
CA LEU A 111 13.20 0.64 2.59
C LEU A 111 12.65 -0.80 2.48
N TYR A 112 12.04 -1.29 3.55
CA TYR A 112 11.36 -2.59 3.56
C TYR A 112 10.15 -2.60 2.60
N ALA A 113 9.38 -1.52 2.53
CA ALA A 113 8.27 -1.33 1.59
C ALA A 113 8.74 -1.34 0.12
N LYS A 114 9.97 -0.87 -0.13
CA LYS A 114 10.62 -0.97 -1.45
C LYS A 114 11.14 -2.37 -1.79
N GLY A 115 10.92 -3.34 -0.91
CA GLY A 115 11.31 -4.73 -1.12
C GLY A 115 12.79 -5.00 -0.82
N GLN A 116 13.53 -4.07 -0.20
CA GLN A 116 14.91 -4.37 0.23
C GLN A 116 14.94 -5.50 1.25
N THR A 117 15.97 -6.34 1.22
CA THR A 117 16.18 -7.37 2.24
C THR A 117 16.65 -6.76 3.56
N THR A 118 16.58 -7.50 4.68
CA THR A 118 17.05 -6.99 5.98
C THR A 118 18.54 -6.65 5.94
N THR A 119 19.35 -7.42 5.22
CA THR A 119 20.78 -7.15 5.01
C THR A 119 21.02 -5.89 4.19
N GLU A 120 20.30 -5.72 3.06
CA GLU A 120 20.39 -4.50 2.23
C GLU A 120 20.00 -3.24 3.00
N ILE A 121 19.03 -3.34 3.92
CA ILE A 121 18.61 -2.22 4.77
C ILE A 121 19.72 -1.85 5.76
N VAL A 122 20.38 -2.84 6.35
CA VAL A 122 21.52 -2.62 7.25
C VAL A 122 22.65 -1.90 6.51
N GLU A 123 23.02 -2.39 5.32
CA GLU A 123 24.03 -1.77 4.45
C GLU A 123 23.64 -0.34 4.05
N SER A 124 22.40 -0.14 3.61
CA SER A 124 21.90 1.19 3.20
C SER A 124 21.93 2.19 4.35
N ILE A 125 21.60 1.77 5.57
CA ILE A 125 21.60 2.64 6.75
C ILE A 125 23.02 2.97 7.19
N LYS A 126 23.93 1.98 7.14
CA LYS A 126 25.34 2.22 7.43
C LYS A 126 25.95 3.21 6.43
N GLU A 127 25.68 3.05 5.14
CA GLU A 127 26.22 3.93 4.10
C GLU A 127 25.67 5.36 4.19
N LEU A 128 24.36 5.52 4.42
CA LEU A 128 23.72 6.84 4.40
C LEU A 128 23.90 7.64 5.70
N TYR A 129 23.96 6.95 6.84
CA TYR A 129 23.91 7.58 8.17
C TYR A 129 25.11 7.23 9.07
N ASP A 130 26.01 6.35 8.63
CA ASP A 130 27.11 5.79 9.44
C ASP A 130 26.64 5.14 10.77
N VAL A 131 25.40 4.64 10.78
CA VAL A 131 24.79 3.99 11.96
C VAL A 131 24.83 2.47 11.80
N ASP A 132 25.48 1.80 12.75
CA ASP A 132 25.49 0.33 12.81
C ASP A 132 24.18 -0.21 13.40
N ILE A 133 23.42 -0.94 12.57
CA ILE A 133 22.21 -1.64 12.97
C ILE A 133 22.28 -3.13 12.68
N SER A 134 21.57 -3.94 13.46
CA SER A 134 21.49 -5.39 13.24
C SER A 134 20.30 -5.76 12.35
N SER A 135 20.39 -6.90 11.65
CA SER A 135 19.24 -7.47 10.93
C SER A 135 18.08 -7.83 11.87
N SER A 136 18.40 -8.28 13.10
CA SER A 136 17.41 -8.55 14.14
C SER A 136 16.61 -7.31 14.53
N LEU A 137 17.26 -6.15 14.51
CA LEU A 137 16.57 -4.90 14.73
C LEU A 137 15.58 -4.61 13.60
N VAL A 138 16.02 -4.71 12.36
CA VAL A 138 15.16 -4.44 11.19
C VAL A 138 13.92 -5.31 11.24
N SER A 139 14.07 -6.60 11.57
CA SER A 139 12.94 -7.51 11.77
C SER A 139 11.99 -6.98 12.84
N ARG A 140 12.49 -6.66 14.05
CA ARG A 140 11.66 -6.15 15.16
C ARG A 140 10.91 -4.87 14.79
N VAL A 141 11.56 -3.91 14.12
CA VAL A 141 10.91 -2.67 13.66
C VAL A 141 9.78 -3.01 12.68
N THR A 142 9.99 -3.97 11.77
CA THR A 142 8.94 -4.37 10.84
C THR A 142 7.83 -5.22 11.46
N ASP A 143 8.11 -5.91 12.56
CA ASP A 143 7.12 -6.71 13.29
C ASP A 143 6.12 -5.83 14.05
N ASN A 144 6.53 -4.62 14.46
CA ASN A 144 5.60 -3.65 15.06
C ASN A 144 4.43 -3.26 14.13
N ILE A 145 4.54 -3.50 12.82
CA ILE A 145 3.51 -3.20 11.83
C ILE A 145 2.43 -4.30 11.78
N LEU A 146 2.65 -5.45 12.42
CA LEU A 146 1.69 -6.56 12.41
C LEU A 146 0.36 -6.17 13.09
N ASP A 147 0.42 -5.37 14.14
CA ASP A 147 -0.76 -4.85 14.81
C ASP A 147 -1.52 -3.88 13.90
N ASP A 148 -0.80 -2.98 13.21
CA ASP A 148 -1.39 -2.07 12.21
C ASP A 148 -2.04 -2.84 11.06
N ILE A 149 -1.40 -3.92 10.59
CA ILE A 149 -1.96 -4.80 9.55
C ILE A 149 -3.26 -5.43 10.02
N THR A 150 -3.27 -5.96 11.25
CA THR A 150 -4.44 -6.62 11.82
C THR A 150 -5.59 -5.63 12.00
N ALA A 151 -5.31 -4.43 12.51
CA ALA A 151 -6.28 -3.35 12.62
C ALA A 151 -6.80 -2.91 11.24
N TRP A 152 -5.90 -2.76 10.26
CA TRP A 152 -6.25 -2.38 8.90
C TRP A 152 -7.10 -3.44 8.19
N GLN A 153 -6.82 -4.73 8.39
CA GLN A 153 -7.60 -5.84 7.84
C GLN A 153 -9.00 -5.93 8.44
N ASN A 154 -9.18 -5.55 9.71
CA ASN A 154 -10.48 -5.62 10.39
C ASN A 154 -11.25 -4.29 10.39
N ARG A 155 -10.72 -3.25 9.73
CA ARG A 155 -11.35 -1.93 9.71
C ARG A 155 -12.74 -1.99 9.03
N PRO A 156 -13.70 -1.18 9.50
CA PRO A 156 -15.00 -1.05 8.85
C PRO A 156 -14.84 -0.48 7.44
N LEU A 157 -15.67 -0.97 6.52
CA LEU A 157 -15.71 -0.55 5.12
C LEU A 157 -17.00 0.22 4.83
N SER A 158 -17.02 0.93 3.70
CA SER A 158 -18.23 1.62 3.24
C SER A 158 -19.30 0.61 2.84
N SER A 159 -20.57 1.00 2.94
CA SER A 159 -21.69 0.11 2.61
C SER A 159 -21.76 -0.28 1.14
N VAL A 160 -21.39 0.62 0.23
CA VAL A 160 -21.53 0.40 -1.21
C VAL A 160 -20.25 0.75 -1.95
N TYR A 161 -19.83 -0.17 -2.83
CA TYR A 161 -18.76 0.05 -3.80
C TYR A 161 -19.29 -0.15 -5.22
N PRO A 162 -19.38 0.91 -6.04
CA PRO A 162 -19.78 0.78 -7.43
C PRO A 162 -18.95 -0.19 -8.25
N ILE A 163 -17.62 -0.22 -8.03
CA ILE A 163 -16.73 -1.13 -8.74
C ILE A 163 -15.78 -1.77 -7.73
N VAL A 164 -15.66 -3.09 -7.78
CA VAL A 164 -14.64 -3.84 -7.04
C VAL A 164 -13.83 -4.67 -8.02
N TYR A 165 -12.51 -4.49 -8.01
CA TYR A 165 -11.56 -5.31 -8.75
C TYR A 165 -11.00 -6.39 -7.83
N LEU A 166 -11.03 -7.64 -8.29
CA LEU A 166 -10.47 -8.77 -7.57
C LEU A 166 -9.38 -9.40 -8.43
N ASP A 167 -8.17 -9.48 -7.89
CA ASP A 167 -7.00 -10.02 -8.59
C ASP A 167 -6.06 -10.68 -7.59
N CYS A 168 -5.05 -11.40 -8.07
CA CYS A 168 -4.05 -12.04 -7.24
C CYS A 168 -2.63 -11.90 -7.78
N ILE A 169 -1.66 -11.96 -6.87
CA ILE A 169 -0.24 -11.97 -7.18
C ILE A 169 0.37 -13.22 -6.58
N VAL A 170 1.02 -14.02 -7.43
CA VAL A 170 1.77 -15.20 -6.97
C VAL A 170 3.10 -14.77 -6.38
N VAL A 171 3.39 -15.25 -5.17
CA VAL A 171 4.64 -15.04 -4.44
C VAL A 171 5.26 -16.40 -4.10
N LYS A 172 6.61 -16.43 -4.06
CA LYS A 172 7.37 -17.61 -3.65
C LYS A 172 7.69 -17.51 -2.17
N ILE A 173 7.23 -18.48 -1.38
CA ILE A 173 7.44 -18.52 0.06
C ILE A 173 8.15 -19.82 0.43
N ARG A 174 9.15 -19.72 1.31
CA ARG A 174 9.83 -20.87 1.87
C ARG A 174 9.01 -21.40 3.05
N GLN A 175 8.59 -22.66 2.96
CA GLN A 175 7.82 -23.36 3.99
C GLN A 175 8.29 -24.81 4.04
N ASP A 176 8.50 -25.35 5.24
CA ASP A 176 8.93 -26.75 5.46
C ASP A 176 10.14 -27.16 4.59
N LYS A 177 11.13 -26.27 4.51
CA LYS A 177 12.36 -26.40 3.68
C LYS A 177 12.12 -26.45 2.16
N GLN A 178 10.89 -26.28 1.69
CA GLN A 178 10.52 -26.20 0.27
C GLN A 178 10.13 -24.77 -0.12
N ILE A 179 10.12 -24.48 -1.42
CA ILE A 179 9.63 -23.21 -1.96
C ILE A 179 8.26 -23.47 -2.59
N ILE A 180 7.22 -22.88 -2.00
CA ILE A 180 5.84 -23.03 -2.43
C ILE A 180 5.41 -21.71 -3.09
N ASN A 181 4.70 -21.82 -4.21
CA ASN A 181 4.01 -20.68 -4.80
C ASN A 181 2.68 -20.49 -4.07
N LYS A 182 2.47 -19.32 -3.46
CA LYS A 182 1.19 -18.93 -2.87
C LYS A 182 0.64 -17.71 -3.58
N ALA A 183 -0.68 -17.55 -3.61
CA ALA A 183 -1.35 -16.38 -4.16
C ALA A 183 -1.72 -15.40 -3.03
N ILE A 184 -1.38 -14.13 -3.23
CA ILE A 184 -1.92 -13.02 -2.43
C ILE A 184 -3.05 -12.38 -3.23
N TYR A 185 -4.27 -12.51 -2.73
CA TYR A 185 -5.48 -11.95 -3.30
C TYR A 185 -5.68 -10.53 -2.81
N LEU A 186 -6.15 -9.67 -3.69
CA LEU A 186 -6.32 -8.25 -3.48
C LEU A 186 -7.73 -7.85 -3.92
N ALA A 187 -8.45 -7.13 -3.06
CA ALA A 187 -9.72 -6.52 -3.40
C ALA A 187 -9.57 -5.00 -3.42
N LEU A 188 -9.62 -4.40 -4.60
CA LEU A 188 -9.53 -2.95 -4.78
C LEU A 188 -10.92 -2.40 -5.11
N GLY A 189 -11.48 -1.60 -4.20
CA GLY A 189 -12.77 -0.94 -4.39
C GLY A 189 -12.61 0.47 -4.94
N VAL A 190 -13.63 0.91 -5.67
CA VAL A 190 -13.86 2.33 -6.00
C VAL A 190 -15.06 2.77 -5.19
N ALA A 191 -14.85 3.72 -4.28
CA ALA A 191 -15.93 4.27 -3.47
C ALA A 191 -16.84 5.20 -4.30
N LEU A 192 -18.00 5.60 -3.75
CA LEU A 192 -18.94 6.50 -4.42
C LEU A 192 -18.32 7.84 -4.83
N ASN A 193 -17.35 8.34 -4.07
CA ASN A 193 -16.58 9.55 -4.40
C ASN A 193 -15.55 9.36 -5.53
N GLY A 194 -15.42 8.15 -6.09
CA GLY A 194 -14.51 7.79 -7.17
C GLY A 194 -13.08 7.54 -6.74
N LYS A 195 -12.79 7.58 -5.44
CA LYS A 195 -11.46 7.26 -4.91
C LYS A 195 -11.31 5.74 -4.80
N LYS A 196 -10.10 5.29 -5.13
CA LYS A 196 -9.70 3.90 -5.00
C LYS A 196 -9.29 3.64 -3.56
N GLU A 197 -9.62 2.47 -3.05
CA GLU A 197 -9.05 1.96 -1.81
C GLU A 197 -8.91 0.44 -1.85
N LEU A 198 -7.85 -0.09 -1.22
CA LEU A 198 -7.71 -1.54 -1.09
C LEU A 198 -8.55 -2.00 0.10
N LEU A 199 -9.59 -2.78 -0.16
CA LEU A 199 -10.53 -3.27 0.84
C LEU A 199 -9.88 -4.33 1.74
N GLY A 200 -9.07 -5.20 1.16
CA GLY A 200 -8.36 -6.25 1.89
C GLY A 200 -7.33 -6.98 1.07
N MET A 201 -6.55 -7.81 1.76
CA MET A 201 -5.63 -8.76 1.13
C MET A 201 -5.59 -10.07 1.92
N TRP A 202 -5.40 -11.18 1.21
CA TRP A 202 -5.46 -12.52 1.77
C TRP A 202 -4.42 -13.41 1.13
N LEU A 203 -3.80 -14.30 1.91
CA LEU A 203 -2.82 -15.26 1.41
C LEU A 203 -3.48 -16.65 1.37
N SER A 204 -3.37 -17.36 0.25
CA SER A 204 -3.76 -18.77 0.16
C SER A 204 -2.80 -19.55 -0.73
N GLU A 205 -2.66 -20.84 -0.44
CA GLU A 205 -2.02 -21.82 -1.32
C GLU A 205 -2.97 -22.28 -2.44
N ASN A 206 -4.28 -22.31 -2.17
CA ASN A 206 -5.29 -22.84 -3.08
C ASN A 206 -6.13 -21.71 -3.69
N GLU A 207 -6.26 -21.73 -5.01
CA GLU A 207 -7.23 -20.97 -5.79
C GLU A 207 -8.53 -21.77 -5.91
N GLY A 208 -9.65 -21.22 -5.43
CA GLY A 208 -10.95 -21.88 -5.55
C GLY A 208 -12.12 -21.04 -5.08
N ALA A 209 -13.32 -21.39 -5.58
CA ALA A 209 -14.57 -20.67 -5.28
C ALA A 209 -14.86 -20.58 -3.77
N LYS A 210 -14.55 -21.63 -3.00
CA LYS A 210 -14.74 -21.64 -1.54
C LYS A 210 -13.89 -20.58 -0.82
N PHE A 211 -12.67 -20.36 -1.28
CA PHE A 211 -11.81 -19.33 -0.71
C PHE A 211 -12.38 -17.93 -0.97
N TRP A 212 -12.78 -17.68 -2.23
CA TRP A 212 -13.40 -16.41 -2.60
C TRP A 212 -14.72 -16.15 -1.87
N LEU A 213 -15.53 -17.17 -1.66
CA LEU A 213 -16.74 -17.06 -0.84
C LEU A 213 -16.40 -16.57 0.58
N GLY A 214 -15.35 -17.10 1.19
CA GLY A 214 -14.85 -16.64 2.49
C GLY A 214 -14.40 -15.18 2.47
N VAL A 215 -13.61 -14.79 1.47
CA VAL A 215 -13.16 -13.40 1.27
C VAL A 215 -14.34 -12.43 1.12
N LEU A 216 -15.32 -12.77 0.28
CA LEU A 216 -16.49 -11.94 0.02
C LEU A 216 -17.40 -11.83 1.26
N THR A 217 -17.54 -12.92 2.02
CA THR A 217 -18.28 -12.94 3.29
C THR A 217 -17.59 -12.08 4.35
N GLU A 218 -16.26 -12.10 4.42
CA GLU A 218 -15.50 -11.21 5.31
C GLU A 218 -15.72 -9.74 4.95
N LEU A 219 -15.67 -9.39 3.65
CA LEU A 219 -15.98 -8.03 3.19
C LEU A 219 -17.39 -7.60 3.61
N GLN A 220 -18.36 -8.51 3.50
CA GLN A 220 -19.74 -8.26 3.94
C GLN A 220 -19.81 -7.99 5.45
N ASN A 221 -19.16 -8.83 6.25
CA ASN A 221 -19.10 -8.67 7.71
C ASN A 221 -18.41 -7.37 8.15
N ARG A 222 -17.48 -6.86 7.34
CA ARG A 222 -16.80 -5.57 7.58
C ARG A 222 -17.63 -4.35 7.16
N GLY A 223 -18.80 -4.56 6.56
CA GLY A 223 -19.77 -3.51 6.25
C GLY A 223 -20.10 -3.35 4.77
N VAL A 224 -19.47 -4.10 3.85
CA VAL A 224 -19.82 -4.03 2.42
C VAL A 224 -21.18 -4.70 2.20
N GLN A 225 -22.23 -3.90 2.06
CA GLN A 225 -23.58 -4.40 1.84
C GLN A 225 -23.88 -4.62 0.37
N ASP A 226 -23.29 -3.80 -0.51
CA ASP A 226 -23.58 -3.88 -1.93
C ASP A 226 -22.39 -3.58 -2.85
N ILE A 227 -22.34 -4.35 -3.94
CA ILE A 227 -21.36 -4.20 -5.03
C ILE A 227 -22.14 -4.13 -6.33
N LEU A 228 -21.97 -3.05 -7.11
CA LEU A 228 -22.69 -2.91 -8.37
C LEU A 228 -22.00 -3.74 -9.46
N ILE A 229 -20.69 -3.57 -9.62
CA ILE A 229 -19.88 -4.29 -10.59
C ILE A 229 -18.68 -4.95 -9.92
N ALA A 230 -18.52 -6.25 -10.11
CA ALA A 230 -17.31 -6.98 -9.75
C ALA A 230 -16.50 -7.29 -11.00
N CYS A 231 -15.31 -6.69 -11.10
CA CYS A 231 -14.37 -6.88 -12.20
C CYS A 231 -13.34 -7.95 -11.82
N VAL A 232 -13.36 -9.08 -12.50
CA VAL A 232 -12.54 -10.25 -12.14
C VAL A 232 -11.83 -10.86 -13.33
N ASP A 233 -10.81 -11.68 -13.05
CA ASP A 233 -10.25 -12.58 -14.06
C ASP A 233 -11.19 -13.79 -14.29
N GLY A 234 -11.04 -14.47 -15.43
CA GLY A 234 -11.87 -15.60 -15.87
C GLY A 234 -11.70 -16.90 -15.08
N LEU A 235 -11.50 -16.81 -13.76
CA LEU A 235 -11.41 -17.97 -12.87
C LEU A 235 -12.77 -18.68 -12.80
N LYS A 236 -12.77 -19.99 -13.08
CA LYS A 236 -13.99 -20.81 -13.05
C LYS A 236 -14.62 -20.81 -11.66
N GLY A 237 -15.95 -20.63 -11.60
CA GLY A 237 -16.72 -20.61 -10.36
C GLY A 237 -16.56 -19.33 -9.52
N PHE A 238 -15.75 -18.37 -9.97
CA PHE A 238 -15.62 -17.10 -9.27
C PHE A 238 -16.85 -16.19 -9.42
N PRO A 239 -17.47 -16.05 -10.61
CA PRO A 239 -18.74 -15.33 -10.75
C PRO A 239 -19.84 -15.90 -9.83
N ASP A 240 -19.92 -17.24 -9.70
CA ASP A 240 -20.90 -17.90 -8.85
C ASP A 240 -20.68 -17.57 -7.36
N ALA A 241 -19.42 -17.53 -6.91
CA ALA A 241 -19.09 -17.14 -5.54
C ALA A 241 -19.45 -15.68 -5.25
N ILE A 242 -19.26 -14.78 -6.22
CA ILE A 242 -19.67 -13.37 -6.12
C ILE A 242 -21.19 -13.27 -5.98
N ASN A 243 -21.93 -13.91 -6.88
CA ASN A 243 -23.39 -13.86 -6.90
C ASN A 243 -24.02 -14.58 -5.70
N THR A 244 -23.29 -15.48 -5.04
CA THR A 244 -23.75 -16.09 -3.78
C THR A 244 -23.77 -15.08 -2.63
N VAL A 245 -22.77 -14.20 -2.53
CA VAL A 245 -22.67 -13.21 -1.43
C VAL A 245 -23.35 -11.89 -1.80
N TYR A 246 -23.22 -11.48 -3.07
CA TYR A 246 -23.78 -10.25 -3.63
C TYR A 246 -24.65 -10.58 -4.86
N PRO A 247 -25.89 -11.07 -4.68
CA PRO A 247 -26.72 -11.59 -5.78
C PRO A 247 -27.09 -10.57 -6.86
N LYS A 248 -27.02 -9.28 -6.52
CA LYS A 248 -27.29 -8.17 -7.44
C LYS A 248 -26.04 -7.63 -8.12
N ALA A 249 -24.85 -8.15 -7.80
CA ALA A 249 -23.61 -7.70 -8.43
C ALA A 249 -23.56 -8.20 -9.87
N GLN A 250 -23.23 -7.29 -10.79
CA GLN A 250 -22.91 -7.68 -12.16
C GLN A 250 -21.44 -8.07 -12.25
N VAL A 251 -21.13 -9.23 -12.82
CA VAL A 251 -19.75 -9.72 -12.93
C VAL A 251 -19.20 -9.42 -14.31
N GLN A 252 -18.22 -8.53 -14.37
CA GLN A 252 -17.47 -8.22 -15.59
C GLN A 252 -16.16 -9.00 -15.59
N LEU A 253 -15.93 -9.78 -16.65
CA LEU A 253 -14.64 -10.40 -16.92
C LEU A 253 -13.67 -9.40 -17.53
N CYS A 254 -12.41 -9.43 -17.08
CA CYS A 254 -11.42 -8.50 -17.58
C CYS A 254 -11.04 -8.81 -19.04
N ILE A 255 -11.35 -7.86 -19.94
CA ILE A 255 -11.02 -7.97 -21.36
C ILE A 255 -9.51 -7.97 -21.58
N VAL A 256 -8.74 -7.25 -20.76
CA VAL A 256 -7.28 -7.21 -20.89
C VAL A 256 -6.68 -8.59 -20.60
N HIS A 257 -7.15 -9.30 -19.57
CA HIS A 257 -6.73 -10.67 -19.30
C HIS A 257 -7.15 -11.61 -20.42
N MET A 258 -8.37 -11.43 -20.94
CA MET A 258 -8.87 -12.20 -22.07
C MET A 258 -8.01 -12.03 -23.34
N VAL A 259 -7.68 -10.79 -23.70
CA VAL A 259 -6.80 -10.47 -24.84
C VAL A 259 -5.40 -11.04 -24.60
N ARG A 260 -4.83 -10.87 -23.40
CA ARG A 260 -3.51 -11.44 -23.07
C ARG A 260 -3.51 -12.96 -23.17
N TYR A 261 -4.58 -13.62 -22.73
CA TYR A 261 -4.76 -15.07 -22.87
C TYR A 261 -4.81 -15.47 -24.33
N SER A 262 -5.63 -14.82 -25.15
CA SER A 262 -5.71 -15.06 -26.60
C SER A 262 -4.34 -14.93 -27.29
N MET A 263 -3.59 -13.89 -26.93
CA MET A 263 -2.27 -13.59 -27.51
C MET A 263 -1.18 -14.63 -27.21
N LYS A 264 -1.39 -15.56 -26.27
CA LYS A 264 -0.46 -16.67 -26.01
C LYS A 264 -0.44 -17.69 -27.16
N PHE A 265 -1.56 -17.81 -27.89
CA PHE A 265 -1.73 -18.78 -28.98
C PHE A 265 -1.37 -18.20 -30.35
N VAL A 266 -1.13 -16.89 -30.42
CA VAL A 266 -0.91 -16.17 -31.68
C VAL A 266 0.59 -15.94 -31.91
N PRO A 267 1.16 -16.44 -33.02
CA PRO A 267 2.56 -16.19 -33.38
C PRO A 267 2.82 -14.71 -33.69
N TRP A 268 4.07 -14.28 -33.55
CA TRP A 268 4.44 -12.87 -33.64
C TRP A 268 4.01 -12.18 -34.95
N THR A 269 4.02 -12.90 -36.06
CA THR A 269 3.62 -12.42 -37.40
C THR A 269 2.19 -11.89 -37.44
N ASP A 270 1.27 -12.56 -36.75
CA ASP A 270 -0.16 -12.26 -36.80
C ASP A 270 -0.63 -11.40 -35.62
N LYS A 271 0.19 -11.27 -34.56
CA LYS A 271 -0.18 -10.57 -33.32
C LYS A 271 -0.74 -9.17 -33.56
N LYS A 272 -0.18 -8.41 -34.49
CA LYS A 272 -0.62 -7.03 -34.74
C LYS A 272 -2.04 -7.01 -35.35
N ALA A 273 -2.31 -7.87 -36.32
CA ALA A 273 -3.61 -7.95 -36.98
C ALA A 273 -4.68 -8.49 -36.02
N VAL A 274 -4.39 -9.62 -35.36
CA VAL A 274 -5.29 -10.21 -34.35
C VAL A 274 -5.57 -9.23 -33.21
N ALA A 275 -4.60 -8.41 -32.78
CA ALA A 275 -4.83 -7.40 -31.75
C ALA A 275 -5.82 -6.32 -32.19
N ALA A 276 -5.74 -5.92 -33.46
CA ALA A 276 -6.61 -4.89 -34.01
C ALA A 276 -8.04 -5.41 -34.10
N ASP A 277 -8.23 -6.64 -34.58
CA ASP A 277 -9.57 -7.23 -34.72
C ASP A 277 -10.19 -7.53 -33.35
N LEU A 278 -9.42 -8.06 -32.39
CA LEU A 278 -9.89 -8.19 -31.01
C LEU A 278 -10.28 -6.83 -30.40
N LYS A 279 -9.55 -5.77 -30.75
CA LYS A 279 -9.87 -4.40 -30.31
C LYS A 279 -11.14 -3.85 -30.95
N ALA A 280 -11.48 -4.26 -32.18
CA ALA A 280 -12.74 -3.90 -32.82
C ALA A 280 -13.94 -4.46 -32.04
N ILE A 281 -13.82 -5.67 -31.47
CA ILE A 281 -14.87 -6.31 -30.67
C ILE A 281 -15.21 -5.46 -29.44
N TYR A 282 -14.28 -5.29 -28.50
CA TYR A 282 -14.56 -4.56 -27.25
C TYR A 282 -14.56 -3.03 -27.41
N GLY A 283 -14.06 -2.53 -28.53
CA GLY A 283 -14.05 -1.11 -28.89
C GLY A 283 -15.34 -0.65 -29.58
N ALA A 284 -16.26 -1.57 -29.87
CA ALA A 284 -17.53 -1.28 -30.52
C ALA A 284 -18.41 -0.31 -29.70
N ASP A 285 -19.32 0.37 -30.40
CA ASP A 285 -20.24 1.32 -29.76
C ASP A 285 -21.44 0.61 -29.12
N THR A 286 -21.94 -0.47 -29.74
CA THR A 286 -23.06 -1.28 -29.25
C THR A 286 -22.69 -2.76 -29.14
N LEU A 287 -23.53 -3.51 -28.42
CA LEU A 287 -23.35 -4.96 -28.26
C LEU A 287 -23.48 -5.68 -29.61
N GLU A 288 -24.45 -5.30 -30.43
CA GLU A 288 -24.72 -5.91 -31.74
C GLU A 288 -23.51 -5.72 -32.68
N MET A 289 -22.87 -4.55 -32.66
CA MET A 289 -21.64 -4.32 -33.40
C MET A 289 -20.48 -5.17 -32.88
N ALA A 290 -20.41 -5.40 -31.57
CA ALA A 290 -19.39 -6.27 -30.97
C ALA A 290 -19.59 -7.74 -31.37
N GLU A 291 -20.83 -8.20 -31.43
CA GLU A 291 -21.21 -9.54 -31.88
C GLU A 291 -20.83 -9.75 -33.36
N ALA A 292 -21.20 -8.80 -34.22
CA ALA A 292 -20.80 -8.83 -35.63
C ALA A 292 -19.26 -8.84 -35.80
N ASN A 293 -18.53 -8.07 -34.99
CA ASN A 293 -17.07 -8.08 -34.99
C ASN A 293 -16.48 -9.41 -34.50
N LEU A 294 -17.14 -10.11 -33.56
CA LEU A 294 -16.73 -11.43 -33.09
C LEU A 294 -16.98 -12.50 -34.17
N GLU A 295 -18.08 -12.42 -34.89
CA GLU A 295 -18.36 -13.30 -36.03
C GLU A 295 -17.33 -13.09 -37.14
N HIS A 296 -17.05 -11.83 -37.50
CA HIS A 296 -16.00 -11.51 -38.47
C HIS A 296 -14.63 -12.02 -38.02
N PHE A 297 -14.30 -11.89 -36.72
CA PHE A 297 -13.07 -12.45 -36.17
C PHE A 297 -13.00 -13.98 -36.34
N ASP A 298 -14.11 -14.68 -36.16
CA ASP A 298 -14.20 -16.13 -36.37
C ASP A 298 -14.03 -16.52 -37.84
N GLU A 299 -14.60 -15.76 -38.77
CA GLU A 299 -14.41 -15.98 -40.21
C GLU A 299 -12.94 -15.86 -40.64
N VAL A 300 -12.24 -14.85 -40.14
CA VAL A 300 -10.85 -14.56 -40.53
C VAL A 300 -9.86 -15.46 -39.78
N TRP A 301 -10.07 -15.69 -38.49
CA TRP A 301 -9.09 -16.30 -37.60
C TRP A 301 -9.53 -17.63 -37.00
N GLY A 302 -10.80 -18.02 -37.14
CA GLY A 302 -11.37 -19.21 -36.49
C GLY A 302 -10.73 -20.51 -36.91
N GLU A 303 -10.35 -20.66 -38.18
CA GLU A 303 -9.61 -21.86 -38.65
C GLU A 303 -8.20 -21.93 -38.05
N LYS A 304 -7.52 -20.79 -37.95
CA LYS A 304 -6.12 -20.71 -37.49
C LYS A 304 -5.99 -20.73 -35.97
N TYR A 305 -6.93 -20.10 -35.27
CA TYR A 305 -6.94 -19.91 -33.81
C TYR A 305 -8.30 -20.27 -33.19
N PRO A 306 -8.83 -21.50 -33.39
CA PRO A 306 -10.16 -21.89 -32.92
C PRO A 306 -10.31 -21.79 -31.39
N HIS A 307 -9.21 -21.99 -30.67
CA HIS A 307 -9.17 -21.85 -29.21
C HIS A 307 -9.45 -20.41 -28.73
N VAL A 308 -9.01 -19.40 -29.49
CA VAL A 308 -9.27 -17.99 -29.17
C VAL A 308 -10.76 -17.72 -29.28
N VAL A 309 -11.35 -18.02 -30.44
CA VAL A 309 -12.80 -17.83 -30.69
C VAL A 309 -13.64 -18.55 -29.64
N LYS A 310 -13.37 -19.84 -29.42
CA LYS A 310 -14.11 -20.65 -28.43
C LYS A 310 -14.03 -20.04 -27.03
N SER A 311 -12.87 -19.52 -26.64
CA SER A 311 -12.72 -18.85 -25.35
C SER A 311 -13.59 -17.60 -25.27
N TRP A 312 -13.63 -16.76 -26.30
CA TRP A 312 -14.44 -15.53 -26.31
C TRP A 312 -15.93 -15.83 -26.28
N ARG A 313 -16.40 -16.78 -27.11
CA ARG A 313 -17.81 -17.23 -27.12
C ARG A 313 -18.23 -17.79 -25.75
N ASN A 314 -17.41 -18.64 -25.13
CA ASN A 314 -17.73 -19.24 -23.83
C ASN A 314 -17.81 -18.22 -22.67
N ASN A 315 -17.17 -17.06 -22.82
CA ASN A 315 -17.11 -16.03 -21.77
C ASN A 315 -17.90 -14.77 -22.16
N TRP A 316 -18.68 -14.81 -23.25
CA TRP A 316 -19.27 -13.63 -23.89
C TRP A 316 -20.16 -12.82 -22.96
N GLU A 317 -21.04 -13.49 -22.20
CA GLU A 317 -21.94 -12.85 -21.24
C GLU A 317 -21.17 -12.03 -20.19
N GLY A 318 -20.09 -12.60 -19.63
CA GLY A 318 -19.24 -11.90 -18.67
C GLY A 318 -18.35 -10.83 -19.29
N LEU A 319 -18.03 -10.93 -20.59
CA LEU A 319 -17.19 -9.97 -21.30
C LEU A 319 -17.96 -8.73 -21.75
N THR A 320 -19.28 -8.77 -21.84
CA THR A 320 -20.11 -7.74 -22.49
C THR A 320 -20.92 -6.86 -21.54
N VAL A 321 -20.92 -7.16 -20.23
CA VAL A 321 -21.64 -6.36 -19.20
C VAL A 321 -21.36 -4.86 -19.31
N PHE A 322 -20.12 -4.48 -19.64
CA PHE A 322 -19.73 -3.08 -19.79
C PHE A 322 -20.50 -2.32 -20.90
N PHE A 323 -21.15 -3.00 -21.87
CA PHE A 323 -21.92 -2.35 -22.93
C PHE A 323 -23.18 -1.65 -22.41
N GLU A 324 -23.73 -2.09 -21.27
CA GLU A 324 -24.84 -1.43 -20.56
C GLU A 324 -24.46 -0.02 -20.09
N TYR A 325 -23.17 0.29 -20.04
CA TYR A 325 -22.63 1.53 -19.51
C TYR A 325 -22.20 2.50 -20.62
N PRO A 326 -22.24 3.82 -20.36
CA PRO A 326 -21.74 4.82 -21.29
C PRO A 326 -20.25 4.65 -21.59
N LYS A 327 -19.86 4.96 -22.83
CA LYS A 327 -18.50 4.82 -23.36
C LYS A 327 -17.41 5.41 -22.46
N ASP A 328 -17.71 6.50 -21.76
CA ASP A 328 -16.77 7.19 -20.87
C ASP A 328 -16.32 6.36 -19.66
N ILE A 329 -17.15 5.45 -19.16
CA ILE A 329 -16.81 4.59 -18.02
C ILE A 329 -16.46 3.16 -18.42
N ARG A 330 -16.83 2.71 -19.62
CA ARG A 330 -16.52 1.38 -20.15
C ARG A 330 -15.08 0.97 -19.86
N LYS A 331 -14.12 1.84 -20.16
CA LYS A 331 -12.68 1.57 -19.93
C LYS A 331 -12.35 1.27 -18.47
N VAL A 332 -13.00 1.91 -17.52
CA VAL A 332 -12.81 1.64 -16.09
C VAL A 332 -13.36 0.25 -15.74
N ILE A 333 -14.47 -0.15 -16.35
CA ILE A 333 -15.15 -1.43 -16.08
C ILE A 333 -14.42 -2.60 -16.73
N TYR A 334 -14.13 -2.53 -18.02
CA TYR A 334 -13.57 -3.67 -18.77
C TYR A 334 -12.05 -3.81 -18.62
N THR A 335 -11.36 -2.82 -18.06
CA THR A 335 -9.93 -2.92 -17.75
C THR A 335 -9.67 -3.04 -16.25
N THR A 336 -8.78 -3.95 -15.88
CA THR A 336 -8.21 -4.04 -14.53
C THR A 336 -7.10 -3.01 -14.29
N ASN A 337 -7.00 -1.93 -15.08
CA ASN A 337 -5.89 -0.97 -14.99
C ASN A 337 -5.69 -0.42 -13.56
N ALA A 338 -6.78 -0.21 -12.82
CA ALA A 338 -6.72 0.27 -11.45
C ALA A 338 -5.93 -0.70 -10.55
N ILE A 339 -6.28 -2.00 -10.58
CA ILE A 339 -5.60 -3.05 -9.82
C ILE A 339 -4.25 -3.45 -10.44
N GLU A 340 -4.11 -3.40 -11.76
CA GLU A 340 -2.82 -3.65 -12.45
C GLU A 340 -1.76 -2.62 -12.07
N SER A 341 -2.15 -1.35 -11.90
CA SER A 341 -1.23 -0.32 -11.44
C SER A 341 -0.70 -0.61 -10.04
N LEU A 342 -1.56 -1.12 -9.15
CA LEU A 342 -1.17 -1.56 -7.81
C LEU A 342 -0.30 -2.82 -7.90
N ASN A 343 -0.71 -3.79 -8.72
CA ASN A 343 0.03 -5.04 -8.92
C ASN A 343 1.42 -4.80 -9.48
N SER A 344 1.60 -3.80 -10.35
CA SER A 344 2.91 -3.41 -10.84
C SER A 344 3.82 -2.94 -9.70
N VAL A 345 3.33 -2.07 -8.81
CA VAL A 345 4.07 -1.60 -7.62
C VAL A 345 4.42 -2.76 -6.69
N ILE A 346 3.45 -3.64 -6.42
CA ILE A 346 3.68 -4.82 -5.58
C ILE A 346 4.70 -5.77 -6.22
N ARG A 347 4.59 -6.04 -7.52
CA ARG A 347 5.53 -6.88 -8.26
C ARG A 347 6.95 -6.32 -8.21
N THR A 348 7.13 -5.00 -8.29
CA THR A 348 8.46 -4.38 -8.11
C THR A 348 9.06 -4.71 -6.74
N ALA A 349 8.28 -4.59 -5.66
CA ALA A 349 8.75 -4.89 -4.31
C ALA A 349 8.98 -6.40 -4.08
N VAL A 350 8.08 -7.24 -4.57
CA VAL A 350 8.14 -8.72 -4.46
C VAL A 350 9.32 -9.29 -5.25
N ASN A 351 9.49 -8.87 -6.52
CA ASN A 351 10.53 -9.41 -7.40
C ASN A 351 11.94 -9.10 -6.90
N LYS A 352 12.11 -8.00 -6.14
CA LYS A 352 13.39 -7.66 -5.52
C LYS A 352 13.84 -8.72 -4.50
N ARG A 353 12.90 -9.31 -3.75
CA ARG A 353 13.21 -10.35 -2.75
C ARG A 353 13.33 -11.77 -3.33
N LYS A 354 12.69 -12.03 -4.47
CA LYS A 354 12.60 -13.35 -5.16
C LYS A 354 11.89 -14.45 -4.36
N VAL A 355 12.26 -14.69 -3.11
CA VAL A 355 11.70 -15.70 -2.21
C VAL A 355 11.56 -15.12 -0.80
N PHE A 356 10.39 -15.32 -0.19
CA PHE A 356 10.11 -14.89 1.17
C PHE A 356 10.40 -16.00 2.19
N PRO A 357 10.87 -15.65 3.41
CA PRO A 357 11.15 -16.65 4.45
C PRO A 357 9.90 -17.15 5.17
N SER A 358 8.79 -16.43 5.09
CA SER A 358 7.51 -16.80 5.71
C SER A 358 6.33 -16.05 5.07
N ASP A 359 5.13 -16.56 5.32
CA ASP A 359 3.86 -15.93 4.94
C ASP A 359 3.75 -14.49 5.46
N GLN A 360 4.08 -14.27 6.74
CA GLN A 360 4.07 -12.95 7.35
C GLN A 360 5.05 -11.98 6.68
N ALA A 361 6.23 -12.44 6.26
CA ALA A 361 7.21 -11.58 5.59
C ALA A 361 6.70 -11.13 4.20
N ALA A 362 6.05 -12.02 3.46
CA ALA A 362 5.40 -11.67 2.20
C ALA A 362 4.26 -10.66 2.43
N PHE A 363 3.42 -10.94 3.42
CA PHE A 363 2.28 -10.11 3.78
C PHE A 363 2.69 -8.68 4.16
N LYS A 364 3.72 -8.53 5.01
CA LYS A 364 4.27 -7.21 5.41
C LYS A 364 4.74 -6.38 4.22
N VAL A 365 5.48 -6.99 3.28
CA VAL A 365 5.97 -6.26 2.09
C VAL A 365 4.82 -5.83 1.21
N VAL A 366 3.85 -6.70 0.94
CA VAL A 366 2.70 -6.36 0.09
C VAL A 366 1.83 -5.29 0.74
N TYR A 367 1.59 -5.38 2.05
CA TYR A 367 0.91 -4.35 2.82
C TYR A 367 1.59 -3.00 2.69
N LEU A 368 2.88 -2.92 3.02
CA LEU A 368 3.63 -1.66 2.98
C LEU A 368 3.74 -1.08 1.56
N ALA A 369 3.95 -1.92 0.55
CA ALA A 369 3.96 -1.50 -0.85
C ALA A 369 2.59 -0.92 -1.26
N THR A 370 1.50 -1.53 -0.80
CA THR A 370 0.14 -1.03 -1.02
C THR A 370 -0.07 0.31 -0.33
N GLN A 371 0.30 0.44 0.95
CA GLN A 371 0.17 1.70 1.68
C GLN A 371 0.93 2.82 0.96
N GLN A 372 2.14 2.54 0.47
CA GLN A 372 2.90 3.51 -0.31
C GLN A 372 2.25 3.86 -1.65
N ALA A 373 1.63 2.90 -2.34
CA ALA A 373 0.88 3.15 -3.56
C ALA A 373 -0.36 4.03 -3.30
N SER A 374 -1.06 3.77 -2.18
CA SER A 374 -2.30 4.46 -1.80
C SER A 374 -2.09 5.95 -1.53
N LYS A 375 -0.89 6.36 -1.07
CA LYS A 375 -0.52 7.78 -0.89
C LYS A 375 -0.65 8.60 -2.18
N LYS A 376 -0.62 7.96 -3.36
CA LYS A 376 -0.79 8.61 -4.66
C LYS A 376 -2.24 8.64 -5.15
N TRP A 377 -3.18 8.01 -4.44
CA TRP A 377 -4.60 7.96 -4.81
C TRP A 377 -5.36 9.20 -4.30
N SER A 378 -4.87 10.38 -4.63
CA SER A 378 -5.48 11.66 -4.21
C SER A 378 -6.70 12.04 -5.06
N MET A 379 -6.68 11.68 -6.34
CA MET A 379 -7.69 12.07 -7.33
C MET A 379 -8.70 10.94 -7.59
N PRO A 380 -9.99 11.27 -7.77
CA PRO A 380 -10.98 10.33 -8.27
C PRO A 380 -10.61 9.79 -9.66
N ILE A 381 -11.24 8.68 -10.04
CA ILE A 381 -11.16 8.17 -11.42
C ILE A 381 -11.64 9.25 -12.41
N ARG A 382 -10.99 9.32 -13.57
CA ARG A 382 -11.32 10.28 -14.62
C ARG A 382 -12.78 10.09 -15.07
N ASN A 383 -13.50 11.20 -15.25
CA ASN A 383 -14.92 11.22 -15.63
C ASN A 383 -15.88 10.55 -14.64
N TRP A 384 -15.45 10.32 -13.38
CA TRP A 384 -16.27 9.60 -12.40
C TRP A 384 -17.61 10.27 -12.11
N THR A 385 -17.69 11.60 -12.03
CA THR A 385 -18.95 12.30 -11.75
C THR A 385 -20.02 12.03 -12.80
N SER A 386 -19.64 12.02 -14.09
CA SER A 386 -20.55 11.68 -15.19
C SER A 386 -21.05 10.23 -15.06
N ALA A 387 -20.15 9.35 -14.65
CA ALA A 387 -20.47 7.95 -14.47
C ALA A 387 -21.32 7.68 -13.22
N LEU A 388 -21.09 8.42 -12.13
CA LEU A 388 -21.86 8.33 -10.90
C LEU A 388 -23.32 8.70 -11.16
N ASN A 389 -23.57 9.77 -11.92
CA ASN A 389 -24.94 10.13 -12.33
C ASN A 389 -25.64 8.97 -13.05
N ARG A 390 -24.91 8.20 -13.86
CA ARG A 390 -25.44 7.05 -14.58
C ARG A 390 -25.65 5.84 -13.66
N PHE A 391 -24.73 5.60 -12.73
CA PHE A 391 -24.94 4.61 -11.67
C PHE A 391 -26.16 4.95 -10.82
N MET A 392 -26.37 6.22 -10.47
CA MET A 392 -27.55 6.66 -9.72
C MET A 392 -28.84 6.44 -10.50
N ILE A 393 -28.85 6.64 -11.82
CA ILE A 393 -30.04 6.36 -12.65
C ILE A 393 -30.29 4.84 -12.75
N MET A 394 -29.25 4.05 -12.97
CA MET A 394 -29.38 2.59 -13.18
C MET A 394 -29.62 1.80 -11.90
N PHE A 395 -29.12 2.29 -10.76
CA PHE A 395 -29.11 1.60 -9.47
C PHE A 395 -29.67 2.49 -8.35
N ASP A 396 -30.67 3.35 -8.66
CA ASP A 396 -31.24 4.32 -7.72
C ASP A 396 -31.66 3.65 -6.40
N ASP A 397 -32.37 2.53 -6.48
CA ASP A 397 -32.86 1.76 -5.33
C ASP A 397 -31.73 1.20 -4.45
N ARG A 398 -30.53 1.04 -5.01
CA ARG A 398 -29.34 0.47 -4.36
C ARG A 398 -28.40 1.54 -3.83
N ILE A 399 -28.29 2.70 -4.48
CA ILE A 399 -27.35 3.75 -4.08
C ILE A 399 -28.01 4.77 -3.15
N SER A 400 -29.26 5.16 -3.43
CA SER A 400 -29.94 6.25 -2.72
C SER A 400 -30.19 5.95 -1.24
N ARG A 401 -30.22 4.66 -0.86
CA ARG A 401 -30.30 4.21 0.55
C ARG A 401 -29.05 4.50 1.38
N HIS A 402 -27.92 4.82 0.74
CA HIS A 402 -26.63 5.00 1.37
C HIS A 402 -26.02 6.40 1.15
N LEU A 403 -26.76 7.30 0.47
CA LEU A 403 -26.34 8.68 0.21
C LEU A 403 -26.92 9.70 1.21
N ILE A 404 -27.66 9.25 2.25
CA ILE A 404 -28.27 10.09 3.29
C ILE A 404 -27.43 10.06 4.56
#